data_AF-A0A937MXY6-F1
#
_entry.id   AF-A0A937MXY6-F1
#
_cell.length_a   1.000
_cell.length_b   1.000
_cell.length_c   1.000
_cell.angle_alpha   90.00
_cell.angle_beta   90.00
_cell.angle_gamma   90.00
#
_symmetry.space_group_name_H-M   'P 1'
#
loop_
_entity.id
_entity.type
_entity.pdbx_description
1 polymer ?
#
loop_
_entity_poly.entity_id
_entity_poly.type
_entity_poly.pdbx_seq_one_letter_code
_entity_poly.pdbx_strand_id
1 'polypeptide(L)'
;MSTIKYFKSINVEQIMVSPVTCAHQHSSMKEIMDQLMIYRYQGLPVIDESDRVIGMISMKDLMMAVCQGKEPSGTVAKEIMTNNIITAEIGSTVYSLIKVMVENEITRVPICKEGQLLGIVCQSDIVKNAIEPGIRFV
;
A
#
# COMPACT_ATOMS: atom_id res chain seq x y z
N MET A 1 17.16 -8.28 -23.10
CA MET A 1 15.69 -8.50 -22.96
C MET A 1 15.07 -7.14 -22.66
N SER A 2 13.98 -6.72 -23.33
CA SER A 2 13.39 -5.40 -23.04
C SER A 2 12.73 -5.38 -21.66
N THR A 3 12.78 -4.25 -20.95
CA THR A 3 12.18 -4.08 -19.61
C THR A 3 10.70 -4.43 -19.59
N ILE A 4 9.97 -4.11 -20.66
CA ILE A 4 8.56 -4.50 -20.80
C ILE A 4 8.39 -6.02 -20.85
N LYS A 5 9.25 -6.74 -21.60
CA LYS A 5 9.19 -8.20 -21.66
C LYS A 5 9.51 -8.82 -20.30
N TYR A 6 10.46 -8.25 -19.57
CA TYR A 6 10.79 -8.66 -18.20
C TYR A 6 9.60 -8.49 -17.25
N PHE A 7 8.98 -7.30 -17.18
CA PHE A 7 7.85 -7.04 -16.29
C PHE A 7 6.56 -7.80 -16.65
N LYS A 8 6.43 -8.28 -17.88
CA LYS A 8 5.37 -9.22 -18.26
C LYS A 8 5.62 -10.65 -17.77
N SER A 9 6.86 -11.01 -17.45
CA SER A 9 7.26 -12.36 -17.02
C SER A 9 7.44 -12.53 -15.52
N ILE A 10 7.38 -11.45 -14.74
CA ILE A 10 7.49 -11.51 -13.27
C ILE A 10 6.17 -11.12 -12.60
N ASN A 11 5.89 -11.78 -11.49
CA ASN A 11 4.70 -11.57 -10.67
C ASN A 11 4.96 -10.54 -9.57
N VAL A 12 3.89 -9.87 -9.13
CA VAL A 12 3.94 -8.91 -8.02
C VAL A 12 4.43 -9.55 -6.73
N GLU A 13 4.13 -10.84 -6.49
CA GLU A 13 4.61 -11.59 -5.32
C GLU A 13 6.14 -11.61 -5.17
N GLN A 14 6.86 -11.48 -6.29
CA GLN A 14 8.32 -11.57 -6.30
C GLN A 14 8.97 -10.27 -5.84
N ILE A 15 8.26 -9.15 -5.95
CA ILE A 15 8.77 -7.80 -5.64
C ILE A 15 8.01 -7.10 -4.52
N MET A 16 6.89 -7.65 -4.06
CA MET A 16 6.11 -7.05 -2.98
C MET A 16 6.89 -7.04 -1.67
N VAL A 17 6.68 -5.99 -0.88
CA VAL A 17 7.11 -5.95 0.51
C VAL A 17 6.13 -6.79 1.32
N SER A 18 6.67 -7.79 2.02
CA SER A 18 5.93 -8.70 2.89
C SER A 18 6.86 -9.20 4.02
N PRO A 19 6.42 -9.22 5.30
CA PRO A 19 5.10 -8.79 5.77
C PRO A 19 4.89 -7.28 5.62
N VAL A 20 3.67 -6.87 5.31
CA VAL A 20 3.31 -5.46 5.13
C VAL A 20 2.78 -4.89 6.43
N THR A 21 3.28 -3.72 6.83
CA THR A 21 2.66 -2.94 7.89
C THR A 21 1.32 -2.41 7.41
N CYS A 22 0.28 -2.63 8.21
CA CYS A 22 -1.05 -2.11 7.98
C CYS A 22 -1.60 -1.49 9.27
N ALA A 23 -2.64 -0.68 9.12
CA ALA A 23 -3.46 -0.23 10.23
C ALA A 23 -4.73 -1.07 10.30
N HIS A 24 -5.23 -1.30 11.51
CA HIS A 24 -6.56 -1.86 11.67
C HIS A 24 -7.61 -0.74 11.56
N GLN A 25 -8.85 -1.05 11.15
CA GLN A 25 -9.90 -0.05 10.98
C GLN A 25 -10.20 0.76 12.25
N HIS A 26 -9.91 0.18 13.42
CA HIS A 26 -10.07 0.79 14.74
C HIS A 26 -8.76 1.35 15.32
N SER A 27 -7.63 1.28 14.60
CA SER A 27 -6.38 1.93 15.01
C SER A 27 -6.60 3.43 15.12
N SER A 28 -6.08 4.02 16.20
CA SER A 28 -6.15 5.46 16.41
C SER A 28 -5.29 6.21 15.40
N MET A 29 -5.71 7.41 15.06
CA MET A 29 -4.96 8.32 14.20
C MET A 29 -3.54 8.56 14.77
N LYS A 30 -3.39 8.62 16.10
CA LYS A 30 -2.08 8.71 16.76
C LYS A 30 -1.18 7.50 16.46
N GLU A 31 -1.69 6.27 16.61
CA GLU A 31 -0.91 5.07 16.29
C GLU A 31 -0.48 5.06 14.82
N ILE A 32 -1.36 5.47 13.92
CA ILE A 32 -1.06 5.56 12.49
C ILE A 32 0.00 6.64 12.23
N MET A 33 -0.10 7.80 12.86
CA MET A 33 0.93 8.84 12.82
C MET A 33 2.29 8.28 13.25
N ASP A 34 2.33 7.61 14.41
CA ASP A 34 3.55 7.01 14.94
C ASP A 34 4.13 6.01 13.93
N GLN A 35 3.30 5.18 13.30
CA GLN A 35 3.73 4.24 12.26
C GLN A 35 4.31 4.95 11.03
N LEU A 36 3.61 5.96 10.48
CA LEU A 36 4.08 6.67 9.29
C LEU A 36 5.36 7.49 9.55
N MET A 37 5.48 8.11 10.72
CA MET A 37 6.62 8.97 11.05
C MET A 37 7.86 8.18 11.46
N ILE A 38 7.71 7.18 12.34
CA ILE A 38 8.84 6.41 12.89
C ILE A 38 9.43 5.52 11.80
N TYR A 39 8.57 4.78 11.10
CA TYR A 39 9.01 3.83 10.07
C TYR A 39 9.10 4.46 8.68
N ARG A 40 8.83 5.77 8.57
CA ARG A 40 8.89 6.56 7.32
C ARG A 40 8.05 5.98 6.19
N TYR A 41 6.99 5.26 6.52
CA TYR A 41 6.01 4.81 5.53
C TYR A 41 5.23 6.03 5.01
N GLN A 42 4.98 6.06 3.71
CA GLN A 42 4.21 7.14 3.11
C GLN A 42 2.69 6.87 3.11
N GLY A 43 2.29 5.68 3.53
CA GLY A 43 0.91 5.27 3.73
C GLY A 43 0.82 3.77 4.03
N LEU A 44 -0.34 3.36 4.54
CA LEU A 44 -0.63 2.01 4.99
C LEU A 44 -1.96 1.54 4.40
N PRO A 45 -2.08 0.26 4.05
CA PRO A 45 -3.38 -0.39 3.95
C PRO A 45 -4.12 -0.33 5.29
N VAL A 46 -5.43 -0.19 5.23
CA VAL A 46 -6.32 -0.34 6.38
C VAL A 46 -7.10 -1.64 6.20
N ILE A 47 -7.06 -2.50 7.21
CA ILE A 47 -7.71 -3.81 7.22
C ILE A 47 -8.87 -3.87 8.22
N ASP A 48 -9.85 -4.72 7.94
CA ASP A 48 -10.91 -5.10 8.87
C ASP A 48 -10.50 -6.27 9.79
N GLU A 49 -11.44 -6.75 10.62
CA GLU A 49 -11.24 -7.86 11.56
C GLU A 49 -10.95 -9.20 10.85
N SER A 50 -11.18 -9.29 9.53
CA SER A 50 -10.96 -10.49 8.70
C SER A 50 -9.71 -10.37 7.82
N ASP A 51 -8.81 -9.43 8.14
CA ASP A 51 -7.59 -9.09 7.40
C ASP A 51 -7.85 -8.66 5.95
N ARG A 52 -9.07 -8.22 5.63
CA ARG A 52 -9.41 -7.73 4.29
C ARG A 52 -9.06 -6.26 4.18
N VAL A 53 -8.46 -5.86 3.07
CA VAL A 53 -8.20 -4.45 2.78
C VAL A 53 -9.54 -3.73 2.57
N ILE A 54 -9.78 -2.69 3.35
CA ILE A 54 -10.98 -1.84 3.26
C ILE A 54 -10.66 -0.38 2.97
N GLY A 55 -9.39 0.01 3.10
CA GLY A 55 -8.98 1.40 2.93
C GLY A 55 -7.48 1.54 2.70
N MET A 56 -7.09 2.77 2.38
CA MET A 56 -5.70 3.23 2.45
C MET A 56 -5.65 4.49 3.30
N ILE A 57 -4.57 4.66 4.04
CA ILE A 57 -4.29 5.88 4.79
C ILE A 57 -2.88 6.39 4.54
N SER A 58 -2.72 7.70 4.43
CA SER A 58 -1.45 8.36 4.12
C SER A 58 -1.27 9.62 4.96
N MET A 59 -0.07 10.22 4.88
CA MET A 59 0.20 11.50 5.54
C MET A 59 -0.78 12.60 5.12
N LYS A 60 -1.27 12.58 3.88
CA LYS A 60 -2.28 13.53 3.38
C LYS A 60 -3.58 13.39 4.16
N ASP A 61 -4.05 12.17 4.37
CA ASP A 61 -5.30 11.90 5.08
C ASP A 61 -5.22 12.35 6.54
N LEU A 62 -4.08 12.06 7.20
CA LEU A 62 -3.80 12.54 8.55
C LEU A 62 -3.77 14.07 8.62
N MET A 63 -3.07 14.72 7.70
CA MET A 63 -3.00 16.18 7.65
C MET A 63 -4.38 16.81 7.43
N MET A 64 -5.18 16.25 6.52
CA MET A 64 -6.55 16.72 6.29
C MET A 64 -7.42 16.59 7.53
N ALA A 65 -7.33 15.46 8.25
CA ALA A 65 -8.05 15.25 9.50
C ALA A 65 -7.63 16.26 10.59
N VAL A 66 -6.33 16.55 10.75
CA VAL A 66 -5.86 17.60 11.67
C VAL A 66 -6.42 18.97 11.28
N CYS A 67 -6.38 19.33 9.99
CA CYS A 67 -6.95 20.59 9.50
C CYS A 67 -8.47 20.70 9.72
N GLN A 68 -9.17 19.58 9.87
CA GLN A 68 -10.60 19.52 10.19
C GLN A 68 -10.87 19.53 11.71
N GLY A 69 -9.85 19.64 12.55
CA GLY A 69 -9.98 19.65 14.01
C GLY A 69 -10.24 18.25 14.61
N LYS A 70 -9.87 17.18 13.90
CA LYS A 70 -9.94 15.82 14.46
C LYS A 70 -8.82 15.59 15.47
N GLU A 71 -9.19 15.00 16.61
CA GLU A 71 -8.26 14.69 17.70
C GLU A 71 -7.54 13.35 17.47
N PRO A 72 -6.19 13.31 17.47
CA PRO A 72 -5.43 12.10 17.15
C PRO A 72 -5.76 10.86 18.00
N SER A 73 -6.10 11.04 19.27
CA SER A 73 -6.42 9.94 20.17
C SER A 73 -7.88 9.48 20.07
N GLY A 74 -8.77 10.31 19.54
CA GLY A 74 -10.22 10.05 19.49
C GLY A 74 -10.75 9.69 18.10
N THR A 75 -9.92 9.78 17.07
CA THR A 75 -10.27 9.46 15.67
C THR A 75 -9.62 8.15 15.26
N VAL A 76 -10.39 7.25 14.65
CA VAL A 76 -9.86 5.97 14.14
C VAL A 76 -9.66 5.97 12.62
N ALA A 77 -8.86 5.01 12.14
CA ALA A 77 -8.52 4.84 10.72
C ALA A 77 -9.75 4.88 9.81
N LYS A 78 -10.82 4.15 10.16
CA LYS A 78 -12.05 4.04 9.38
C LYS A 78 -12.73 5.38 9.09
N GLU A 79 -12.53 6.38 9.94
CA GLU A 79 -13.15 7.70 9.77
C GLU A 79 -12.39 8.64 8.83
N ILE A 80 -11.13 8.30 8.51
CA ILE A 80 -10.21 9.19 7.78
C ILE A 80 -9.49 8.49 6.63
N MET A 81 -9.63 7.17 6.49
CA MET A 81 -9.08 6.42 5.37
C MET A 81 -9.78 6.79 4.05
N THR A 82 -9.06 6.63 2.95
CA THR A 82 -9.66 6.64 1.62
C THR A 82 -10.26 5.26 1.32
N ASN A 83 -11.56 5.23 0.98
CA ASN A 83 -12.33 4.00 0.76
C ASN A 83 -12.24 3.45 -0.68
N ASN A 84 -11.83 4.27 -1.65
CA ASN A 84 -11.69 3.82 -3.04
C ASN A 84 -10.36 3.08 -3.21
N ILE A 85 -10.34 1.84 -2.73
CA ILE A 85 -9.14 1.01 -2.75
C ILE A 85 -8.96 0.34 -4.11
N ILE A 86 -7.74 0.44 -4.61
CA ILE A 86 -7.30 -0.32 -5.76
C ILE A 86 -6.30 -1.33 -5.22
N THR A 87 -6.63 -2.61 -5.37
CA THR A 87 -5.79 -3.74 -4.98
C THR A 87 -5.44 -4.56 -6.22
N ALA A 88 -4.42 -5.41 -6.10
CA ALA A 88 -4.08 -6.39 -7.13
C ALA A 88 -4.00 -7.78 -6.51
N GLU A 89 -4.39 -8.81 -7.27
CA GLU A 89 -4.24 -10.20 -6.83
C GLU A 89 -2.78 -10.64 -6.89
N ILE A 90 -2.37 -11.53 -5.98
CA ILE A 90 -0.98 -12.01 -5.84
C ILE A 90 -0.41 -12.66 -7.12
N GLY A 91 -1.27 -13.22 -7.97
CA GLY A 91 -0.89 -13.77 -9.28
C GLY A 91 -0.74 -12.73 -10.40
N SER A 92 -0.91 -11.44 -10.12
CA SER A 92 -0.78 -10.38 -11.14
C SER A 92 0.67 -10.19 -11.58
N THR A 93 0.88 -9.78 -12.82
CA THR A 93 2.21 -9.39 -13.31
C THR A 93 2.59 -7.98 -12.84
N VAL A 94 3.89 -7.70 -12.74
CA VAL A 94 4.36 -6.33 -12.48
C VAL A 94 3.90 -5.38 -13.59
N TYR A 95 3.86 -5.84 -14.85
CA TYR A 95 3.37 -5.03 -15.96
C TYR A 95 1.90 -4.60 -15.81
N SER A 96 1.00 -5.52 -15.42
CA SER A 96 -0.40 -5.17 -15.15
C SER A 96 -0.52 -4.20 -13.98
N LEU A 97 0.31 -4.35 -12.96
CA LEU A 97 0.33 -3.43 -11.81
C LEU A 97 0.76 -2.02 -12.21
N ILE A 98 1.79 -1.87 -13.05
CA ILE A 98 2.24 -0.57 -13.58
C ILE A 98 1.10 0.14 -14.31
N LYS A 99 0.33 -0.60 -15.13
CA LYS A 99 -0.83 -0.01 -15.82
C LYS A 99 -1.85 0.55 -14.84
N VAL A 100 -2.22 -0.25 -13.83
CA VAL A 100 -3.14 0.17 -12.78
C VAL A 100 -2.63 1.42 -12.05
N MET A 101 -1.34 1.48 -11.73
CA MET A 101 -0.72 2.66 -11.11
C MET A 101 -0.83 3.91 -11.97
N VAL A 102 -0.53 3.79 -13.28
CA VAL A 102 -0.58 4.93 -14.22
C VAL A 102 -2.03 5.38 -14.46
N GLU A 103 -2.94 4.45 -14.70
CA GLU A 103 -4.35 4.75 -15.02
C GLU A 103 -5.10 5.40 -13.86
N ASN A 104 -4.69 5.11 -12.62
CA ASN A 104 -5.34 5.62 -11.41
C ASN A 104 -4.51 6.68 -10.68
N GLU A 105 -3.37 7.08 -11.23
CA GLU A 105 -2.45 8.06 -10.64
C GLU A 105 -2.02 7.72 -9.20
N ILE A 106 -1.82 6.42 -8.92
CA ILE A 106 -1.41 5.91 -7.61
C ILE A 106 0.01 5.35 -7.67
N THR A 107 0.73 5.46 -6.55
CA THR A 107 2.14 5.04 -6.46
C THR A 107 2.35 3.77 -5.63
N ARG A 108 1.28 3.20 -5.09
CA ARG A 108 1.31 2.00 -4.25
C ARG A 108 0.02 1.22 -4.39
N VAL A 109 0.12 -0.10 -4.37
CA VAL A 109 -1.02 -1.01 -4.54
C VAL A 109 -0.89 -2.16 -3.54
N PRO A 110 -1.86 -2.34 -2.62
CA PRO A 110 -1.95 -3.52 -1.80
C PRO A 110 -2.12 -4.78 -2.66
N ILE A 111 -1.36 -5.81 -2.33
CA ILE A 111 -1.41 -7.11 -2.99
C ILE A 111 -2.20 -8.06 -2.10
N CYS A 112 -3.27 -8.61 -2.64
CA CYS A 112 -4.21 -9.45 -1.92
C CYS A 112 -4.30 -10.85 -2.51
N LYS A 113 -4.87 -11.76 -1.72
CA LYS A 113 -5.44 -13.03 -2.21
C LYS A 113 -6.85 -13.13 -1.69
N GLU A 114 -7.84 -13.15 -2.58
CA GLU A 114 -9.27 -13.21 -2.20
C GLU A 114 -9.68 -12.06 -1.25
N GLY A 115 -9.03 -10.90 -1.40
CA GLY A 115 -9.22 -9.70 -0.58
C GLY A 115 -8.37 -9.64 0.69
N GLN A 116 -7.75 -10.75 1.13
CA GLN A 116 -6.83 -10.75 2.28
C GLN A 116 -5.51 -10.09 1.92
N LEU A 117 -5.02 -9.20 2.77
CA LEU A 117 -3.77 -8.49 2.54
C LEU A 117 -2.55 -9.42 2.70
N LEU A 118 -1.70 -9.51 1.67
CA LEU A 118 -0.46 -10.30 1.70
C LEU A 118 0.81 -9.46 1.59
N GLY A 119 0.72 -8.29 0.95
CA GLY A 119 1.86 -7.41 0.74
C GLY A 119 1.45 -6.07 0.15
N ILE A 120 2.44 -5.27 -0.18
CA ILE A 120 2.26 -4.02 -0.93
C ILE A 120 3.39 -3.87 -1.93
N VAL A 121 3.08 -3.31 -3.10
CA VAL A 121 4.10 -2.89 -4.07
C VAL A 121 4.01 -1.38 -4.22
N CYS A 122 5.13 -0.70 -4.00
CA CYS A 122 5.31 0.70 -4.30
C CYS A 122 6.03 0.88 -5.64
N GLN A 123 5.83 2.02 -6.29
CA GLN A 123 6.54 2.39 -7.50
C GLN A 123 8.08 2.31 -7.33
N SER A 124 8.59 2.65 -6.13
CA SER A 124 10.01 2.50 -5.80
C SER A 124 10.50 1.06 -5.91
N ASP A 125 9.66 0.07 -5.57
CA ASP A 125 10.05 -1.34 -5.62
C ASP A 125 10.19 -1.80 -7.07
N ILE A 126 9.31 -1.30 -7.94
CA ILE A 126 9.37 -1.51 -9.39
C ILE A 126 10.66 -0.90 -9.98
N VAL A 127 10.97 0.34 -9.60
CA VAL A 127 12.19 1.04 -10.07
C VAL A 127 13.45 0.30 -9.59
N LYS A 128 13.51 -0.06 -8.31
CA LYS A 128 14.62 -0.85 -7.74
C LYS A 128 14.82 -2.15 -8.53
N ASN A 129 13.74 -2.88 -8.80
CA ASN A 129 13.80 -4.14 -9.54
C ASN A 129 14.14 -3.96 -11.03
N ALA A 130 13.83 -2.81 -11.63
CA ALA A 130 14.26 -2.47 -13.00
C ALA A 130 15.78 -2.31 -13.11
N ILE A 131 16.41 -1.77 -12.06
CA ILE A 131 17.85 -1.47 -12.00
C ILE A 131 18.63 -2.69 -11.52
N GLU A 132 18.11 -3.39 -10.50
CA GLU A 132 18.73 -4.55 -9.88
C GLU A 132 17.74 -5.74 -9.82
N PRO A 133 17.55 -6.45 -10.95
CA PRO A 133 16.65 -7.59 -11.02
C PRO A 133 17.02 -8.68 -10.00
N GLY A 134 16.05 -9.09 -9.17
CA GLY A 134 16.19 -10.21 -8.24
C GLY A 134 16.66 -9.86 -6.83
N ILE A 135 16.93 -8.60 -6.54
CA ILE A 135 17.24 -8.16 -5.16
C ILE A 135 15.94 -7.80 -4.43
N ARG A 136 15.73 -8.42 -3.26
CA ARG A 136 14.67 -8.03 -2.32
C ARG A 136 15.22 -7.00 -1.35
N PHE A 137 14.68 -5.79 -1.40
CA PHE A 137 15.01 -4.74 -0.44
C PHE A 137 14.04 -4.84 0.73
N VAL A 138 14.59 -5.10 1.92
CA VAL A 138 13.88 -5.08 3.20
C VAL A 138 13.61 -3.65 3.66
#